data_AF-A0A2H1JC03-F1
#
_entry.id   AF-A0A2H1JC03-F1
#
_cell.length_a   1.000
_cell.length_b   1.000
_cell.length_c   1.000
_cell.angle_alpha   90.00
_cell.angle_beta   90.00
_cell.angle_gamma   90.00
#
_symmetry.space_group_name_H-M   'P 1'
#
loop_
_entity.id
_entity.type
_entity.pdbx_description
1 polymer ?
#
loop_
_entity_poly.entity_id
_entity_poly.type
_entity_poly.pdbx_seq_one_letter_code
_entity_poly.pdbx_strand_id
1 'polypeptide(L)'
;MTDSTGTSEIEPDSPESASHSPESTIGAHRWLGGLGTRRMVLDHAERLEDALDLFDDHNIDFTGGPGLHDLIADGTGAKAVVECDAGTMQVIRPPQGQTWMCLENVHMSTTSEDQRSGQSRYSICADTLSAAAGEVSVNEAVGLLDDVRQAHTQWQCVYDLGEGTLRVIAEKSHDFTLSS
;
A
#
# COMPACT_ATOMS: atom_id res chain seq x y z
N MET A 1 44.38 26.55 50.74
CA MET A 1 43.54 25.33 50.63
C MET A 1 43.54 24.94 49.19
N THR A 2 44.09 23.75 48.95
CA THR A 2 44.43 23.15 47.66
C THR A 2 43.22 22.45 47.02
N ASP A 3 43.25 22.46 45.69
CA ASP A 3 42.71 21.50 44.71
C ASP A 3 41.20 21.15 44.63
N SER A 4 40.66 21.52 43.47
CA SER A 4 40.06 20.65 42.44
C SER A 4 39.58 19.25 42.85
N THR A 5 38.31 18.99 42.60
CA THR A 5 37.86 17.76 41.93
C THR A 5 36.65 18.12 41.07
N GLY A 6 36.88 18.21 39.75
CA GLY A 6 35.82 18.26 38.76
C GLY A 6 35.29 16.85 38.56
N THR A 7 33.98 16.68 38.71
CA THR A 7 33.27 15.49 38.25
C THR A 7 32.67 15.85 36.90
N SER A 8 33.32 15.41 35.82
CA SER A 8 32.74 15.38 34.49
C SER A 8 31.77 14.20 34.47
N GLU A 9 30.47 14.45 34.51
CA GLU A 9 29.48 13.45 34.11
C GLU A 9 29.59 13.26 32.60
N ILE A 10 29.96 12.05 32.19
CA ILE A 10 29.97 11.61 30.80
C ILE A 10 28.51 11.28 30.47
N GLU A 11 27.89 12.07 29.59
CA GLU A 11 26.63 11.67 28.96
C GLU A 11 26.86 10.35 28.19
N PRO A 12 25.98 9.34 28.33
CA PRO A 12 26.06 8.16 27.50
C PRO A 12 25.72 8.53 26.06
N ASP A 13 26.69 8.24 25.21
CA ASP A 13 26.66 8.25 23.74
C ASP A 13 25.31 7.74 23.21
N SER A 14 24.66 8.56 22.39
CA SER A 14 23.47 8.14 21.65
C SER A 14 23.85 6.96 20.76
N PRO A 15 23.09 5.85 20.72
CA PRO A 15 23.41 4.78 19.81
C PRO A 15 23.25 5.30 18.37
N GLU A 16 24.40 5.44 17.74
CA GLU A 16 24.66 5.56 16.31
C GLU A 16 23.53 4.93 15.49
N SER A 17 22.97 5.74 14.60
CA SER A 17 22.14 5.30 13.48
C SER A 17 22.88 4.18 12.74
N ALA A 18 22.42 2.94 12.92
CA ALA A 18 22.91 1.79 12.17
C ALA A 18 22.52 1.97 10.70
N SER A 19 23.40 2.59 9.93
CA SER A 19 23.35 2.60 8.48
C SER A 19 23.44 1.16 7.99
N HIS A 20 22.31 0.58 7.60
CA HIS A 20 22.31 -0.72 6.95
C HIS A 20 22.98 -0.58 5.58
N SER A 21 24.04 -1.36 5.39
CA SER A 21 24.75 -1.48 4.12
C SER A 21 23.82 -2.08 3.06
N PRO A 22 23.89 -1.61 1.79
CA PRO A 22 23.07 -2.16 0.72
C PRO A 22 23.69 -3.49 0.28
N GLU A 23 23.12 -4.59 0.79
CA GLU A 23 23.24 -6.01 0.36
C GLU A 23 23.42 -6.92 1.59
N SER A 24 22.34 -7.10 2.36
CA SER A 24 22.25 -8.19 3.33
C SER A 24 21.60 -9.39 2.66
N THR A 25 22.42 -10.19 1.97
CA THR A 25 22.00 -11.52 1.47
C THR A 25 22.01 -12.51 2.64
N ILE A 26 20.83 -12.99 3.04
CA ILE A 26 20.67 -14.25 3.77
C ILE A 26 19.79 -15.14 2.88
N GLY A 27 20.38 -16.24 2.37
CA GLY A 27 19.79 -17.07 1.31
C GLY A 27 20.00 -16.46 -0.08
N ALA A 28 20.04 -17.27 -1.13
CA ALA A 28 20.39 -16.86 -2.50
C ALA A 28 19.40 -15.87 -3.18
N HIS A 29 18.46 -15.30 -2.43
CA HIS A 29 17.40 -14.44 -2.94
C HIS A 29 17.63 -12.98 -2.52
N ARG A 30 17.71 -12.11 -3.53
CA ARG A 30 17.79 -10.66 -3.39
C ARG A 30 16.51 -10.13 -2.73
N TRP A 31 16.66 -9.20 -1.78
CA TRP A 31 15.51 -8.49 -1.22
C TRP A 31 14.85 -7.59 -2.25
N LEU A 32 13.53 -7.70 -2.39
CA LEU A 32 12.72 -6.85 -3.26
C LEU A 32 12.14 -5.69 -2.43
N GLY A 33 12.37 -4.45 -2.87
CA GLY A 33 11.66 -3.29 -2.33
C GLY A 33 10.28 -3.15 -2.95
N GLY A 34 9.41 -2.30 -2.38
CA GLY A 34 8.00 -2.19 -2.79
C GLY A 34 7.73 -1.98 -4.29
N LEU A 35 8.55 -1.19 -5.00
CA LEU A 35 8.40 -1.04 -6.46
C LEU A 35 8.76 -2.34 -7.20
N GLY A 36 9.79 -3.04 -6.75
CA GLY A 36 10.19 -4.33 -7.31
C GLY A 36 9.11 -5.38 -7.11
N THR A 37 8.51 -5.42 -5.91
CA THR A 37 7.38 -6.31 -5.60
C THR A 37 6.17 -6.03 -6.48
N ARG A 38 5.76 -4.75 -6.61
CA ARG A 38 4.66 -4.39 -7.52
C ARG A 38 4.94 -4.78 -8.97
N ARG A 39 6.18 -4.58 -9.45
CA ARG A 39 6.53 -4.93 -10.82
C ARG A 39 6.52 -6.45 -11.02
N MET A 40 7.05 -7.21 -10.08
CA MET A 40 7.00 -8.67 -10.09
C MET A 40 5.56 -9.19 -10.16
N VAL A 41 4.66 -8.66 -9.33
CA VAL A 41 3.23 -9.01 -9.37
C VAL A 41 2.65 -8.70 -10.74
N LEU A 42 2.86 -7.49 -11.26
CA LEU A 42 2.32 -7.09 -12.57
C LEU A 42 2.91 -7.87 -13.76
N ASP A 43 4.11 -8.41 -13.63
CA ASP A 43 4.78 -9.18 -14.70
C ASP A 43 4.44 -10.67 -14.68
N HIS A 44 3.98 -11.21 -13.54
CA HIS A 44 3.91 -12.65 -13.33
C HIS A 44 2.58 -13.18 -12.76
N ALA A 45 1.72 -12.34 -12.19
CA ALA A 45 0.44 -12.78 -11.61
C ALA A 45 -0.73 -12.52 -12.57
N GLU A 46 -1.56 -13.54 -12.80
CA GLU A 46 -2.86 -13.39 -13.49
C GLU A 46 -3.99 -13.20 -12.47
N ARG A 47 -3.90 -13.91 -11.34
CA ARG A 47 -4.88 -13.88 -10.24
C ARG A 47 -4.28 -13.33 -8.96
N LEU A 48 -5.15 -12.91 -8.05
CA LEU A 48 -4.78 -12.49 -6.70
C LEU A 48 -3.96 -13.56 -5.98
N GLU A 49 -4.36 -14.83 -6.08
CA GLU A 49 -3.61 -15.90 -5.39
C GLU A 49 -2.20 -16.08 -5.97
N ASP A 50 -2.02 -15.95 -7.30
CA ASP A 50 -0.68 -15.96 -7.91
C ASP A 50 0.18 -14.80 -7.36
N ALA A 51 -0.43 -13.63 -7.15
CA ALA A 51 0.25 -12.51 -6.52
C ALA A 51 0.67 -12.86 -5.10
N LEU A 52 -0.24 -13.40 -4.27
CA LEU A 52 0.05 -13.76 -2.88
C LEU A 52 1.16 -14.82 -2.76
N ASP A 53 1.17 -15.82 -3.64
CA ASP A 53 2.24 -16.82 -3.70
C ASP A 53 3.60 -16.16 -4.00
N LEU A 54 3.64 -15.18 -4.92
CA LEU A 54 4.87 -14.42 -5.19
C LEU A 54 5.35 -13.62 -3.98
N PHE A 55 4.45 -13.11 -3.13
CA PHE A 55 4.84 -12.43 -1.90
C PHE A 55 5.47 -13.39 -0.88
N ASP A 56 4.98 -14.63 -0.78
CA ASP A 56 5.51 -15.65 0.13
C ASP A 56 6.87 -16.20 -0.33
N ASP A 57 7.06 -16.34 -1.65
CA ASP A 57 8.26 -16.91 -2.26
C ASP A 57 9.49 -15.97 -2.29
N HIS A 58 9.31 -14.69 -1.96
CA HIS A 58 10.38 -13.69 -2.07
C HIS A 58 10.71 -13.03 -0.74
N ASN A 59 12.00 -12.73 -0.55
CA ASN A 59 12.46 -11.87 0.54
C ASN A 59 12.02 -10.43 0.24
N ILE A 60 10.95 -9.93 0.88
CA ILE A 60 10.46 -8.58 0.63
C ILE A 60 10.89 -7.62 1.73
N ASP A 61 11.56 -6.54 1.34
CA ASP A 61 12.07 -5.51 2.23
C ASP A 61 11.23 -4.24 2.13
N PHE A 62 10.49 -3.97 3.19
CA PHE A 62 9.70 -2.75 3.35
C PHE A 62 10.32 -1.74 4.32
N THR A 63 11.54 -1.98 4.80
CA THR A 63 12.19 -1.19 5.86
C THR A 63 12.69 0.18 5.39
N GLY A 64 12.63 0.46 4.09
CA GLY A 64 13.09 1.72 3.48
C GLY A 64 12.06 2.85 3.33
N GLY A 65 10.83 2.70 3.82
CA GLY A 65 9.76 3.70 3.65
C GLY A 65 8.62 3.59 4.67
N PRO A 66 7.57 4.44 4.59
CA PRO A 66 6.33 4.18 5.32
C PRO A 66 5.86 2.76 4.99
N GLY A 67 5.40 2.01 6.00
CA GLY A 67 5.07 0.60 5.86
C GLY A 67 4.23 0.37 4.60
N LEU A 68 4.71 -0.50 3.72
CA LEU A 68 4.04 -0.72 2.45
C LEU A 68 2.77 -1.53 2.69
N HIS A 69 1.64 -0.96 2.30
CA HIS A 69 0.43 -1.71 2.00
C HIS A 69 0.15 -1.62 0.51
N ASP A 70 -0.27 -2.73 -0.08
CA ASP A 70 -0.76 -2.75 -1.46
C ASP A 70 -2.20 -3.27 -1.45
N LEU A 71 -3.11 -2.52 -2.09
CA LEU A 71 -4.43 -3.03 -2.43
C LEU A 71 -4.33 -3.70 -3.81
N ILE A 72 -4.48 -5.02 -3.83
CA ILE A 72 -4.37 -5.85 -5.03
C ILE A 72 -5.76 -6.35 -5.41
N ALA A 73 -6.09 -6.29 -6.70
CA ALA A 73 -7.31 -6.85 -7.25
C ALA A 73 -7.03 -7.49 -8.62
N ASP A 74 -7.86 -8.46 -9.01
CA ASP A 74 -7.78 -9.13 -10.32
C ASP A 74 -9.08 -9.05 -11.13
N GLY A 75 -9.02 -9.49 -12.39
CA GLY A 75 -10.15 -9.46 -13.33
C GLY A 75 -11.34 -10.36 -12.94
N THR A 76 -11.19 -11.25 -11.95
CA THR A 76 -12.31 -12.03 -11.39
C THR A 76 -13.10 -11.26 -10.32
N GLY A 77 -12.57 -10.12 -9.89
CA GLY A 77 -13.10 -9.33 -8.78
C GLY A 77 -12.56 -9.74 -7.42
N ALA A 78 -11.60 -10.68 -7.35
CA ALA A 78 -10.90 -10.97 -6.11
C ALA A 78 -10.04 -9.77 -5.71
N LYS A 79 -9.93 -9.51 -4.40
CA LYS A 79 -9.16 -8.39 -3.86
C LYS A 79 -8.66 -8.67 -2.45
N ALA A 80 -7.51 -8.10 -2.11
CA ALA A 80 -6.98 -8.09 -0.76
C ALA A 80 -6.06 -6.89 -0.55
N VAL A 81 -5.96 -6.46 0.70
CA VAL A 81 -4.86 -5.60 1.17
C VAL A 81 -3.75 -6.51 1.69
N VAL A 82 -2.54 -6.31 1.18
CA VAL A 82 -1.33 -6.97 1.68
C VAL A 82 -0.52 -5.93 2.43
N GLU A 83 -0.25 -6.20 3.71
CA GLU A 83 0.60 -5.37 4.55
C GLU A 83 1.76 -6.20 5.08
N CYS A 84 2.91 -5.58 5.26
CA CYS A 84 4.05 -6.25 5.86
C CYS A 84 4.64 -5.39 6.96
N ASP A 85 4.67 -5.96 8.16
CA ASP A 85 5.20 -5.32 9.36
C ASP A 85 6.17 -6.29 10.06
N ALA A 86 7.36 -5.79 10.40
CA ALA A 86 8.43 -6.56 11.04
C ALA A 86 8.73 -7.93 10.38
N GLY A 87 8.65 -8.02 9.05
CA GLY A 87 8.88 -9.26 8.29
C GLY A 87 7.71 -10.26 8.31
N THR A 88 6.56 -9.87 8.86
CA THR A 88 5.34 -10.67 8.82
C THR A 88 4.37 -10.09 7.80
N MET A 89 4.00 -10.90 6.80
CA MET A 89 2.95 -10.57 5.86
C MET A 89 1.56 -10.78 6.50
N GLN A 90 0.69 -9.80 6.33
CA GLN A 90 -0.72 -9.83 6.67
C GLN A 90 -1.54 -9.68 5.40
N VAL A 91 -2.49 -10.60 5.18
CA VAL A 91 -3.41 -10.55 4.03
C VAL A 91 -4.81 -10.30 4.58
N ILE A 92 -5.38 -9.16 4.20
CA ILE A 92 -6.70 -8.72 4.66
C ILE A 92 -7.66 -8.78 3.47
N ARG A 93 -8.67 -9.63 3.59
CA ARG A 93 -9.74 -9.80 2.61
C ARG A 93 -10.98 -8.99 3.02
N PRO A 94 -11.86 -8.60 2.08
CA PRO A 94 -13.08 -7.93 2.45
C PRO A 94 -13.93 -8.81 3.39
N PRO A 95 -14.66 -8.21 4.36
CA PRO A 95 -15.61 -8.94 5.18
C PRO A 95 -16.64 -9.72 4.37
N GLN A 96 -17.21 -10.78 4.95
CA GLN A 96 -18.23 -11.57 4.27
C GLN A 96 -19.42 -10.69 3.84
N GLY A 97 -19.76 -10.76 2.55
CA GLY A 97 -20.84 -9.98 1.96
C GLY A 97 -20.43 -8.59 1.47
N GLN A 98 -19.21 -8.14 1.76
CA GLN A 98 -18.65 -6.89 1.23
C GLN A 98 -17.90 -7.17 -0.08
N THR A 99 -18.27 -6.44 -1.13
CA THR A 99 -17.73 -6.60 -2.49
C THR A 99 -16.64 -5.59 -2.83
N TRP A 100 -16.37 -4.63 -1.95
CA TRP A 100 -15.42 -3.54 -2.17
C TRP A 100 -14.37 -3.47 -1.05
N MET A 101 -13.26 -2.80 -1.32
CA MET A 101 -12.25 -2.43 -0.32
C MET A 101 -11.80 -0.99 -0.59
N CYS A 102 -11.43 -0.27 0.48
CA CYS A 102 -10.82 1.05 0.40
C CYS A 102 -9.55 1.04 1.26
N LEU A 103 -8.45 1.53 0.70
CA LEU A 103 -7.16 1.62 1.38
C LEU A 103 -6.64 3.06 1.28
N GLU A 104 -6.21 3.58 2.42
CA GLU A 104 -5.49 4.86 2.51
C GLU A 104 -4.11 4.64 3.10
N ASN A 105 -3.35 5.72 3.31
CA ASN A 105 -2.04 5.74 3.95
C ASN A 105 -2.06 5.40 5.46
N VAL A 106 -2.83 4.39 5.87
CA VAL A 106 -2.89 3.81 7.22
C VAL A 106 -2.84 2.28 7.14
N HIS A 107 -2.28 1.63 8.15
CA HIS A 107 -2.27 0.18 8.25
C HIS A 107 -3.66 -0.35 8.59
N MET A 108 -4.27 -1.11 7.68
CA MET A 108 -5.56 -1.74 7.87
C MET A 108 -5.53 -2.85 8.93
N SER A 109 -4.39 -3.52 9.13
CA SER A 109 -4.20 -4.58 10.13
C SER A 109 -4.22 -4.06 11.57
N THR A 110 -3.77 -2.82 11.79
CA THR A 110 -3.61 -2.24 13.14
C THR A 110 -4.54 -1.06 13.42
N THR A 111 -5.20 -0.51 12.39
CA THR A 111 -6.24 0.53 12.53
C THR A 111 -7.60 -0.14 12.52
N SER A 112 -8.50 0.19 13.46
CA SER A 112 -9.86 -0.38 13.47
C SER A 112 -10.76 0.26 12.40
N GLU A 113 -11.89 -0.38 12.07
CA GLU A 113 -12.89 0.19 11.16
C GLU A 113 -13.43 1.54 11.66
N ASP A 114 -13.69 1.66 12.96
CA ASP A 114 -14.16 2.92 13.57
C ASP A 114 -13.12 4.04 13.42
N GLN A 115 -11.83 3.72 13.60
CA GLN A 115 -10.74 4.68 13.41
C GLN A 115 -10.60 5.10 11.95
N ARG A 116 -10.73 4.15 11.01
CA ARG A 116 -10.73 4.45 9.57
C ARG A 116 -11.94 5.31 9.18
N SER A 117 -13.12 4.97 9.67
CA SER A 117 -14.37 5.71 9.42
C SER A 117 -14.35 7.14 9.99
N GLY A 118 -13.48 7.40 10.97
CA GLY A 118 -13.21 8.76 11.45
C GLY A 118 -12.41 9.64 10.49
N GLN A 119 -11.79 9.06 9.45
CA GLN A 119 -11.03 9.78 8.43
C GLN A 119 -11.93 10.14 7.25
N SER A 120 -11.97 11.43 6.90
CA SER A 120 -12.96 11.96 5.94
C SER A 120 -12.89 11.34 4.55
N ARG A 121 -11.68 11.11 4.03
CA ARG A 121 -11.51 10.47 2.71
C ARG A 121 -12.02 9.03 2.75
N TYR A 122 -11.73 8.30 3.82
CA TYR A 122 -12.08 6.90 3.93
C TYR A 122 -13.59 6.76 4.06
N SER A 123 -14.22 7.59 4.90
CA SER A 123 -15.67 7.57 5.05
C SER A 123 -16.38 7.92 3.74
N ILE A 124 -15.93 8.93 2.98
CA ILE A 124 -16.50 9.25 1.66
C ILE A 124 -16.40 8.06 0.70
N CYS A 125 -15.24 7.40 0.63
CA CYS A 125 -15.05 6.20 -0.18
C CYS A 125 -15.93 5.04 0.29
N ALA A 126 -15.91 4.73 1.59
CA ALA A 126 -16.66 3.62 2.17
C ALA A 126 -18.17 3.81 2.00
N ASP A 127 -18.69 5.02 2.22
CA ASP A 127 -20.11 5.34 2.06
C ASP A 127 -20.54 5.21 0.60
N THR A 128 -19.75 5.77 -0.33
CA THR A 128 -20.04 5.71 -1.77
C THR A 128 -20.01 4.28 -2.29
N LEU A 129 -18.97 3.52 -1.95
CA LEU A 129 -18.83 2.12 -2.37
C LEU A 129 -19.90 1.24 -1.70
N SER A 130 -20.26 1.49 -0.45
CA SER A 130 -21.35 0.78 0.23
C SER A 130 -22.70 1.03 -0.43
N ALA A 131 -23.02 2.29 -0.72
CA ALA A 131 -24.26 2.67 -1.37
C ALA A 131 -24.40 2.06 -2.78
N ALA A 132 -23.28 1.90 -3.48
CA ALA A 132 -23.21 1.27 -4.79
C ALA A 132 -23.02 -0.27 -4.73
N ALA A 133 -22.98 -0.88 -3.55
CA ALA A 133 -22.61 -2.29 -3.38
C ALA A 133 -21.30 -2.68 -4.12
N GLY A 134 -20.35 -1.74 -4.18
CA GLY A 134 -19.07 -1.88 -4.87
C GLY A 134 -19.14 -1.77 -6.40
N GLU A 135 -20.32 -1.59 -6.99
CA GLU A 135 -20.51 -1.50 -8.44
C GLU A 135 -20.49 -0.04 -8.88
N VAL A 136 -19.32 0.44 -9.30
CA VAL A 136 -19.14 1.82 -9.79
C VAL A 136 -18.65 1.79 -11.24
N SER A 137 -19.23 2.63 -12.10
CA SER A 137 -18.70 2.87 -13.43
C SER A 137 -17.38 3.63 -13.38
N VAL A 138 -16.61 3.60 -14.47
CA VAL A 138 -15.35 4.37 -14.57
C VAL A 138 -15.57 5.85 -14.28
N ASN A 139 -16.68 6.44 -14.72
CA ASN A 139 -16.97 7.86 -14.47
C ASN A 139 -17.32 8.13 -12.99
N GLU A 140 -18.06 7.23 -12.34
CA GLU A 140 -18.37 7.35 -10.91
C GLU A 140 -17.11 7.15 -10.06
N ALA A 141 -16.25 6.21 -10.42
CA ALA A 141 -14.95 6.01 -9.76
C ALA A 141 -14.06 7.26 -9.89
N VAL A 142 -14.03 7.88 -11.07
CA VAL A 142 -13.34 9.18 -11.26
C VAL A 142 -13.93 10.27 -10.37
N GLY A 143 -15.26 10.38 -10.32
CA GLY A 143 -15.94 11.35 -9.45
C GLY A 143 -15.57 11.14 -7.98
N LEU A 144 -15.60 9.89 -7.51
CA LEU A 144 -15.21 9.54 -6.15
C LEU A 144 -13.75 9.93 -5.85
N LEU A 145 -12.82 9.66 -6.77
CA LEU A 145 -11.42 10.06 -6.61
C LEU A 145 -11.23 11.59 -6.61
N ASP A 146 -12.10 12.34 -7.29
CA ASP A 146 -12.12 13.81 -7.23
C ASP A 146 -12.63 14.32 -5.87
N ASP A 147 -13.67 13.70 -5.33
CA ASP A 147 -14.25 14.04 -4.02
C ASP A 147 -13.25 13.88 -2.87
N VAL A 148 -12.34 12.90 -2.97
CA VAL A 148 -11.29 12.64 -1.95
C VAL A 148 -9.92 13.22 -2.31
N ARG A 149 -9.84 14.02 -3.38
CA ARG A 149 -8.59 14.64 -3.86
C ARG A 149 -7.99 15.56 -2.79
N GLN A 150 -6.66 15.55 -2.70
CA GLN A 150 -5.90 16.47 -1.85
C GLN A 150 -5.10 17.46 -2.70
N ALA A 151 -4.68 18.58 -2.10
CA ALA A 151 -3.92 19.61 -2.80
C ALA A 151 -2.62 19.11 -3.45
N HIS A 152 -2.07 18.00 -2.96
CA HIS A 152 -0.86 17.36 -3.47
C HIS A 152 -1.14 16.14 -4.38
N THR A 153 -2.40 15.81 -4.67
CA THR A 153 -2.74 14.75 -5.63
C THR A 153 -2.26 15.16 -7.03
N GLN A 154 -1.30 14.42 -7.59
CA GLN A 154 -0.73 14.72 -8.91
C GLN A 154 -1.49 14.04 -10.06
N TRP A 155 -2.03 12.84 -9.79
CA TRP A 155 -2.79 12.06 -10.76
C TRP A 155 -3.74 11.09 -10.07
N GLN A 156 -4.71 10.60 -10.83
CA GLN A 156 -5.65 9.54 -10.47
C GLN A 156 -5.65 8.50 -11.58
N CYS A 157 -5.87 7.24 -11.22
CA CYS A 157 -5.96 6.13 -12.16
C CYS A 157 -7.20 5.30 -11.85
N VAL A 158 -7.97 4.94 -12.87
CA VAL A 158 -9.08 3.99 -12.76
C VAL A 158 -8.82 2.85 -13.75
N TYR A 159 -8.69 1.64 -13.21
CA TYR A 159 -8.56 0.42 -14.00
C TYR A 159 -9.93 -0.25 -14.08
N ASP A 160 -10.40 -0.51 -15.29
CA ASP A 160 -11.48 -1.44 -15.54
C ASP A 160 -10.85 -2.78 -15.92
N LEU A 161 -10.76 -3.69 -14.95
CA LEU A 161 -10.11 -4.99 -15.13
C LEU A 161 -10.96 -5.97 -15.96
N GLY A 162 -12.28 -5.76 -16.03
CA GLY A 162 -13.16 -6.58 -16.86
C GLY A 162 -13.02 -6.24 -18.35
N GLU A 163 -12.86 -4.96 -18.66
CA GLU A 163 -12.67 -4.46 -20.03
C GLU A 163 -11.18 -4.30 -20.42
N GLY A 164 -10.26 -4.46 -19.47
CA GLY A 164 -8.82 -4.29 -19.70
C GLY A 164 -8.46 -2.86 -20.09
N THR A 165 -9.03 -1.85 -19.43
CA THR A 165 -8.76 -0.43 -19.73
C THR A 165 -8.20 0.32 -18.52
N LEU A 166 -7.47 1.38 -18.80
CA LEU A 166 -6.92 2.29 -17.81
C LEU A 166 -7.23 3.73 -18.20
N ARG A 167 -7.91 4.46 -17.32
CA ARG A 167 -8.05 5.92 -17.40
C ARG A 167 -7.08 6.58 -16.44
N VAL A 168 -6.24 7.49 -16.95
CA VAL A 168 -5.33 8.31 -16.14
C VAL A 168 -5.78 9.76 -16.22
N ILE A 169 -5.92 10.41 -15.06
CA ILE A 169 -6.26 11.82 -14.95
C ILE A 169 -5.10 12.53 -14.26
N ALA A 170 -4.42 13.41 -14.98
CA ALA A 170 -3.41 14.33 -14.45
C ALA A 170 -3.83 15.77 -14.82
N GLU A 171 -2.90 16.65 -15.23
CA GLU A 171 -3.25 17.94 -15.83
C GLU A 171 -4.18 17.80 -17.06
N LYS A 172 -4.05 16.68 -17.78
CA LYS A 172 -4.96 16.25 -18.84
C LYS A 172 -5.34 14.79 -18.62
N SER A 173 -6.54 14.42 -19.03
CA SER A 173 -7.01 13.03 -18.98
C SER A 173 -6.58 12.26 -20.23
N HIS A 174 -6.20 11.01 -20.03
CA HIS A 174 -5.75 10.08 -21.05
C HIS A 174 -6.36 8.69 -20.80
N ASP A 175 -6.86 8.05 -21.86
CA ASP A 175 -7.42 6.71 -21.81
C ASP A 175 -6.48 5.73 -22.56
N PHE A 176 -6.28 4.55 -21.98
CA PHE A 176 -5.41 3.49 -22.49
C PHE A 176 -6.18 2.17 -22.53
N THR A 177 -5.89 1.35 -23.54
CA THR A 177 -6.29 -0.06 -23.59
C THR A 177 -5.09 -0.91 -23.20
N LEU A 178 -5.29 -1.85 -22.28
CA LEU A 178 -4.26 -2.79 -21.86
C LEU A 178 -4.21 -3.96 -22.86
N SER A 179 -3.04 -4.21 -23.44
CA SER A 179 -2.83 -5.38 -24.29
C SER A 179 -2.38 -6.56 -23.43
N SER A 180 -3.07 -7.69 -23.58
CA SER A 180 -2.68 -9.00 -23.04
C SER A 180 -1.54 -9.65 -23.82
#